data_AF-A0A2E8JRY0-F1
#
_entry.id   AF-A0A2E8JRY0-F1
#
_cell.length_a   1.000
_cell.length_b   1.000
_cell.length_c   1.000
_cell.angle_alpha   90.00
_cell.angle_beta   90.00
_cell.angle_gamma   90.00
#
_symmetry.space_group_name_H-M   'P 1'
#
loop_
_entity.id
_entity.type
_entity.pdbx_description
1 polymer ?
#
loop_
_entity_poly.entity_id
_entity_poly.type
_entity_poly.pdbx_seq_one_letter_code
_entity_poly.pdbx_strand_id
1 'polypeptide(L)' 'MDSVELLTELIAEGKKQGLTQSKLAAAAGIHHVTLSKALSTGRYEITTLQSLCRVLNMKMVLTRDNDISAGLRKGDLF' A
#
# COMPACT_ATOMS: atom_id res chain seq x y z
N MET A 1 -2.94 11.85 -1.87
CA MET A 1 -2.93 10.61 -1.09
C MET A 1 -1.83 10.73 -0.05
N ASP A 2 -2.20 10.72 1.22
CA ASP A 2 -1.24 10.85 2.32
C ASP A 2 -0.57 9.50 2.63
N SER A 3 0.65 9.52 3.19
CA SER A 3 1.41 8.32 3.53
C SER A 3 0.66 7.40 4.50
N VAL A 4 -0.08 7.99 5.44
CA VAL A 4 -0.92 7.25 6.41
C VAL A 4 -2.13 6.61 5.73
N GLU A 5 -2.72 7.31 4.76
CA GLU A 5 -3.88 6.87 3.99
C GLU A 5 -3.55 5.60 3.18
N LEU A 6 -2.42 5.60 2.47
CA LEU A 6 -1.91 4.42 1.76
C LEU A 6 -1.73 3.20 2.67
N LEU A 7 -1.12 3.40 3.84
CA LEU A 7 -0.92 2.33 4.81
C LEU A 7 -2.25 1.78 5.35
N THR A 8 -3.21 2.68 5.57
CA THR A 8 -4.55 2.32 6.05
C THR A 8 -5.30 1.50 5.01
N GLU A 9 -5.20 1.86 3.72
CA GLU A 9 -5.77 1.09 2.62
C GLU A 9 -5.16 -0.31 2.52
N LEU A 10 -3.83 -0.45 2.61
CA LEU A 10 -3.16 -1.75 2.60
C LEU A 10 -3.63 -2.63 3.77
N ILE A 11 -3.80 -2.06 4.96
CA ILE A 11 -4.33 -2.79 6.12
C ILE A 11 -5.79 -3.17 5.91
N ALA A 12 -6.61 -2.28 5.35
CA ALA A 12 -7.99 -2.58 5.02
C ALA A 12 -8.09 -3.71 3.99
N GLU A 13 -7.21 -3.73 2.99
CA GLU A 13 -7.14 -4.82 2.02
C GLU A 13 -6.73 -6.14 2.68
N GLY A 14 -5.73 -6.12 3.57
CA GLY A 14 -5.38 -7.29 4.38
C GLY A 14 -6.55 -7.82 5.21
N LYS A 15 -7.35 -6.93 5.80
CA LYS A 15 -8.56 -7.33 6.54
C LYS A 15 -9.59 -8.02 5.64
N LYS A 16 -9.80 -7.56 4.41
CA LYS A 16 -10.68 -8.24 3.43
C LYS A 16 -10.19 -9.65 3.11
N GLN A 17 -8.87 -9.87 3.14
CA GLN A 17 -8.24 -11.19 2.97
C GLN A 17 -8.20 -12.02 4.27
N GLY A 18 -8.85 -11.57 5.35
CA GLY A 18 -8.91 -12.27 6.64
C GLY A 18 -7.65 -12.13 7.50
N LEU A 19 -6.74 -11.22 7.16
CA LEU A 19 -5.55 -10.92 7.94
C LEU A 19 -5.84 -9.84 8.97
N THR A 20 -5.50 -10.11 10.23
CA THR A 20 -5.39 -9.06 11.24
C THR A 20 -4.15 -8.21 10.97
N GLN A 21 -4.11 -6.98 11.49
CA GLN A 21 -2.93 -6.12 11.37
C GLN A 21 -1.66 -6.78 11.92
N SER A 22 -1.77 -7.51 13.04
CA SER A 22 -0.66 -8.28 13.62
C SER A 22 -0.18 -9.42 12.73
N LYS A 23 -1.10 -10.17 12.11
CA LYS A 23 -0.77 -11.25 11.17
C LYS A 23 -0.16 -10.69 9.89
N LEU A 24 -0.68 -9.59 9.37
CA LEU A 24 -0.14 -8.89 8.20
C LEU A 24 1.29 -8.40 8.47
N ALA A 25 1.53 -7.75 9.62
CA ALA A 25 2.87 -7.31 10.01
C ALA A 25 3.84 -8.50 10.09
N ALA A 26 3.43 -9.57 10.79
CA ALA A 26 4.25 -10.78 10.94
C ALA A 26 4.56 -11.44 9.58
N ALA A 27 3.56 -11.58 8.71
CA ALA A 27 3.73 -12.14 7.36
C ALA A 27 4.64 -11.28 6.48
N ALA A 28 4.65 -9.96 6.69
CA ALA A 28 5.52 -9.02 6.01
C ALA A 28 6.92 -8.93 6.65
N GLY A 29 7.21 -9.71 7.71
CA GLY A 29 8.49 -9.70 8.42
C GLY A 29 8.70 -8.44 9.27
N ILE A 30 7.62 -7.73 9.62
CA ILE A 30 7.65 -6.46 10.35
C ILE A 30 7.12 -6.69 11.77
N HIS A 31 7.75 -6.06 12.76
CA HIS A 31 7.22 -6.06 14.12
C HIS A 31 5.92 -5.25 14.20
N HIS A 32 4.88 -5.76 14.86
CA HIS A 32 3.57 -5.10 14.93
C HIS A 32 3.63 -3.66 15.47
N VAL A 33 4.51 -3.39 16.45
CA VAL A 33 4.74 -2.04 16.99
C VAL A 33 5.26 -1.08 15.93
N THR A 34 6.12 -1.56 15.01
CA THR A 34 6.65 -0.75 13.90
C THR A 34 5.53 -0.34 12.96
N LEU A 35 4.62 -1.27 12.62
CA LEU A 35 3.47 -0.96 11.76
C LEU A 35 2.51 0.04 12.44
N SER A 36 2.27 -0.12 13.75
CA SER A 36 1.45 0.83 14.51
C SER A 36 2.08 2.23 14.57
N LYS A 37 3.40 2.31 14.79
CA LYS A 37 4.14 3.57 14.77
C LYS A 37 4.14 4.22 13.38
N ALA A 38 4.23 3.43 12.31
CA ALA A 38 4.14 3.93 10.95
C ALA A 38 2.77 4.57 10.66
N LEU A 39 1.67 3.99 11.15
CA LEU A 39 0.34 4.60 11.07
C LEU A 39 0.23 5.92 11.84
N SER A 40 0.85 6.01 13.02
CA SER A 40 0.79 7.23 13.82
C SER A 40 1.67 8.35 13.28
N THR A 41 2.78 8.02 12.63
CA THR A 41 3.79 9.01 12.21
C THR A 41 3.79 9.31 10.72
N GLY A 42 3.15 8.46 9.92
CA GLY A 42 3.23 8.50 8.45
C GLY A 42 4.62 8.16 7.89
N ARG A 43 5.53 7.65 8.73
CA ARG A 43 6.92 7.34 8.34
C ARG A 43 7.15 5.84 8.27
N TYR A 44 7.58 5.37 7.11
CA TYR A 44 7.95 3.98 6.86
C TYR A 44 8.94 3.92 5.69
N GLU A 45 9.69 2.83 5.61
CA GLU A 45 10.58 2.59 4.49
C GLU A 45 9.79 2.00 3.30
N ILE A 46 10.25 2.28 2.08
CA ILE A 46 9.69 1.66 0.86
C ILE A 46 9.74 0.13 0.93
N THR A 47 10.78 -0.43 1.55
CA THR A 47 10.95 -1.87 1.81
C THR A 47 9.78 -2.44 2.63
N THR A 48 9.30 -1.69 3.62
CA THR A 48 8.13 -2.05 4.44
C THR A 48 6.89 -2.15 3.55
N LEU A 49 6.72 -1.18 2.65
CA LEU A 49 5.58 -1.16 1.74
C LEU A 49 5.67 -2.29 0.69
N GLN A 50 6.87 -2.59 0.17
CA GLN A 50 7.12 -3.76 -0.69
C GLN A 50 6.72 -5.06 -0.02
N SER A 51 7.12 -5.26 1.24
CA SER A 51 6.77 -6.48 1.98
C SER A 51 5.27 -6.61 2.20
N LEU A 52 4.58 -5.52 2.56
CA LEU A 52 3.12 -5.52 2.70
C LEU A 52 2.42 -5.85 1.37
N CYS A 53 2.81 -5.20 0.28
CA CYS A 53 2.26 -5.48 -1.05
C CYS A 53 2.48 -6.95 -1.45
N ARG A 54 3.67 -7.51 -1.18
CA ARG A 54 3.97 -8.92 -1.47
C ARG A 54 3.04 -9.88 -0.73
N VAL A 55 2.79 -9.64 0.57
CA VAL A 55 1.86 -10.47 1.35
C VAL A 55 0.43 -10.39 0.80
N LEU A 56 0.03 -9.21 0.34
CA LEU A 56 -1.30 -8.94 -0.19
C LEU A 56 -1.47 -9.33 -1.67
N ASN A 57 -0.45 -9.90 -2.30
CA ASN A 57 -0.39 -10.18 -3.73
C ASN A 57 -0.63 -8.93 -4.62
N MET A 58 -0.19 -7.76 -4.13
CA MET A 58 -0.26 -6.49 -4.84
C MET A 58 1.12 -6.14 -5.41
N LYS A 59 1.13 -5.33 -6.47
CA LYS A 59 2.35 -4.77 -7.07
C LYS A 59 2.41 -3.27 -6.87
N MET A 60 3.60 -2.75 -6.59
CA MET A 60 3.86 -1.32 -6.68
C MET A 60 4.30 -0.95 -8.08
N VAL A 61 3.77 0.17 -8.58
CA VAL A 61 4.11 0.72 -9.89
C VAL A 61 4.31 2.21 -9.72
N LEU A 62 5.42 2.74 -10.23
CA LEU A 62 5.63 4.17 -10.38
C LEU A 62 4.97 4.61 -11.69
N THR A 63 3.99 5.49 -11.59
CA THR A 63 3.34 6.13 -12.75
C THR A 63 3.80 7.58 -12.83
N ARG A 64 3.76 8.17 -14.03
CA ARG A 64 3.99 9.60 -14.17
C ARG A 64 2.79 10.34 -13.59
N ASP A 65 3.02 11.48 -12.95
CA ASP A 65 1.95 12.28 -12.32
C ASP A 65 0.95 12.81 -13.37
N ASN A 66 1.44 13.03 -14.59
CA ASN A 66 0.67 13.44 -15.75
C ASN A 66 0.26 12.25 -16.63
N ASP A 67 -0.23 11.16 -16.04
CA ASP A 67 -0.57 9.95 -16.79
C ASP A 67 -1.76 10.14 -17.76
N ILE A 68 -1.47 10.72 -18.93
CA ILE A 68 -2.40 10.93 -20.05
C ILE A 68 -2.94 9.59 -20.57
N SER A 69 -2.32 8.46 -20.18
CA SER A 69 -2.75 7.13 -20.63
C SER A 69 -4.13 6.72 -20.08
N ALA A 70 -4.55 7.29 -18.94
CA ALA A 70 -5.93 7.14 -18.45
C ALA A 70 -6.94 7.79 -19.41
N GLY A 71 -6.57 8.90 -20.07
CA GLY A 71 -7.36 9.55 -21.12
C GLY A 71 -7.31 8.81 -22.45
N LEU A 72 -6.16 8.25 -22.84
CA LEU A 72 -6.04 7.45 -24.08
C LEU A 72 -6.97 6.23 -24.07
N ARG A 73 -7.12 5.53 -22.94
CA ARG A 73 -7.95 4.33 -22.85
C ARG A 73 -9.45 4.59 -23.01
N LYS A 74 -9.90 5.84 -22.76
CA LYS A 74 -11.28 6.26 -22.98
C LYS A 74 -11.57 6.69 -24.41
N GLY A 75 -10.55 6.81 -25.26
CA GLY A 75 -10.72 7.30 -26.63
C GLY A 75 -10.96 8.81 -26.74
N ASP A 76 -10.78 9.57 -25.65
CA ASP A 76 -11.08 11.02 -25.57
C ASP A 76 -9.98 11.91 -26.16
N LEU A 77 -9.19 11.40 -27.11
CA LEU A 77 -8.23 12.20 -27.87
C LEU A 77 -8.61 12.16 -29.34
N PHE A 78 -9.76 12.76 -29.67
CA PHE A 78 -10.06 13.63 -30.81
C PHE A 78 -11.45 14.28 -30.59
#